data_AF-A0A817ZLK4-F1
#
_entry.id   AF-A0A817ZLK4-F1
#
_cell.length_a   1.000
_cell.length_b   1.000
_cell.length_c   1.000
_cell.angle_alpha   90.00
_cell.angle_beta   90.00
_cell.angle_gamma   90.00
#
_symmetry.space_group_name_H-M   'P 1'
#
loop_
_entity.id
_entity.type
_entity.pdbx_description
1 polymer ?
#
loop_
_entity_poly.entity_id
_entity_poly.type
_entity_poly.pdbx_seq_one_letter_code
_entity_poly.pdbx_strand_id
1 'polypeptide(L)'
;MKPTLYVGYKRQLTVNDLDDIPHVDKELILFDRLSSYDWSSTTTLNIVWKEFGKDYIFASLFLIPYFITCIAQPLLFRQTLLNVMNEYRSHTISYVYAILLFVSIILQALTHRQNIFRAARVAIRILNAPTMIIYTHALSLKLASLAEMDPDQVMNFGFESIGDFIMIGENGIILSSGQKARVSFACTLHANVAIYLLDDPLSVVDHRVAQQIYERCIGPCELLKNKTRLLTTHQAQFLSESNQIIFLSHGHIDKQSCLNENNIREKLCKQS
;
A
#
# COMPACT_ATOMS: atom_id res chain seq x y z
N MET A 1 -13.14 -5.50 16.09
CA MET A 1 -14.39 -4.75 15.83
C MET A 1 -15.02 -4.07 17.06
N LYS A 2 -15.27 -4.76 18.19
CA LYS A 2 -15.80 -4.08 19.40
C LYS A 2 -14.93 -2.93 19.96
N PRO A 3 -13.57 -2.98 19.95
CA PRO A 3 -12.79 -1.90 20.53
C PRO A 3 -12.80 -0.61 19.67
N THR A 4 -12.71 -0.73 18.35
CA THR A 4 -12.66 0.41 17.42
C THR A 4 -13.95 1.23 17.39
N LEU A 5 -15.12 0.57 17.44
CA LEU A 5 -16.43 1.24 17.52
C LEU A 5 -16.57 2.06 18.82
N TYR A 6 -16.07 1.54 19.93
CA TYR A 6 -16.10 2.24 21.22
C TYR A 6 -15.17 3.45 21.24
N VAL A 7 -13.98 3.33 20.64
CA VAL A 7 -13.04 4.45 20.49
C VAL A 7 -13.64 5.54 19.59
N GLY A 8 -14.27 5.16 18.47
CA GLY A 8 -14.95 6.08 17.56
C GLY A 8 -16.17 6.79 18.17
N TYR A 9 -16.81 6.19 19.17
CA TYR A 9 -17.87 6.86 19.93
C TYR A 9 -17.32 7.96 20.86
N LYS A 10 -16.11 7.78 21.40
CA LYS A 10 -15.49 8.72 22.36
C LYS A 10 -14.70 9.84 21.71
N ARG A 11 -14.04 9.57 20.58
CA ARG A 11 -13.17 10.53 19.88
C ARG A 11 -13.14 10.25 18.39
N GLN A 12 -12.72 11.25 17.60
CA GLN A 12 -12.47 11.06 16.19
C GLN A 12 -11.32 10.05 15.98
N LEU A 13 -11.56 9.07 15.13
CA LEU A 13 -10.59 8.01 14.82
C LEU A 13 -9.42 8.58 14.03
N THR A 14 -8.21 8.20 14.43
CA THR A 14 -6.96 8.51 13.73
C THR A 14 -6.41 7.26 13.03
N VAL A 15 -5.46 7.42 12.10
CA VAL A 15 -4.87 6.29 11.36
C VAL A 15 -4.28 5.22 12.30
N ASN A 16 -3.76 5.65 13.46
CA ASN A 16 -3.18 4.77 14.47
C ASN A 16 -4.22 3.90 15.21
N ASP A 17 -5.51 4.20 15.10
CA ASP A 17 -6.59 3.44 15.72
C ASP A 17 -7.11 2.29 14.84
N LEU A 18 -6.63 2.18 13.58
CA LEU A 18 -7.01 1.09 12.69
C LEU A 18 -6.26 -0.19 13.06
N ASP A 19 -7.01 -1.29 13.11
CA ASP A 19 -6.44 -2.63 13.26
C ASP A 19 -5.58 -2.95 12.03
N ASP A 20 -4.40 -3.52 12.27
CA ASP A 20 -3.54 -4.01 11.18
C ASP A 20 -4.26 -5.09 10.35
N ILE A 21 -3.95 -5.09 9.05
CA ILE A 21 -4.44 -6.11 8.13
C ILE A 21 -3.96 -7.49 8.62
N PRO A 22 -4.85 -8.51 8.67
CA PRO A 22 -4.47 -9.86 9.08
C PRO A 22 -3.28 -10.38 8.28
N HIS A 23 -2.35 -11.09 8.92
CA HIS A 23 -1.12 -11.57 8.28
C HIS A 23 -1.37 -12.30 6.96
N VAL A 24 -2.42 -13.12 6.87
CA VAL A 24 -2.80 -13.87 5.66
C VAL A 24 -3.20 -12.97 4.49
N ASP A 25 -3.66 -11.76 4.79
CA ASP A 25 -4.15 -10.75 3.85
C ASP A 25 -3.07 -9.68 3.56
N LYS A 26 -1.86 -9.81 4.13
CA LYS A 26 -0.76 -8.90 3.84
C LYS A 26 -0.30 -9.09 2.39
N GLU A 27 -0.22 -7.96 1.70
CA GLU A 27 0.15 -7.85 0.29
C GLU A 27 1.46 -8.58 -0.05
N LEU A 28 2.47 -8.48 0.80
CA LEU A 28 3.78 -9.12 0.59
C LEU A 28 3.68 -10.65 0.53
N ILE A 29 2.93 -11.27 1.45
CA ILE A 29 2.79 -12.74 1.52
C ILE A 29 1.93 -13.25 0.36
N LEU A 30 0.99 -12.43 -0.10
CA LEU A 30 0.16 -12.74 -1.24
C LEU A 30 0.95 -12.60 -2.55
N PHE A 31 1.84 -11.60 -2.64
CA PHE A 31 2.78 -11.43 -3.73
C PHE A 31 3.76 -12.60 -3.84
N ASP A 32 4.44 -12.99 -2.75
CA ASP A 32 5.39 -14.11 -2.74
C ASP A 32 4.77 -15.42 -3.22
N ARG A 33 3.50 -15.66 -2.85
CA ARG A 33 2.74 -16.82 -3.32
C ARG A 33 2.43 -16.74 -4.81
N LEU A 34 2.02 -15.57 -5.30
CA LEU A 34 1.67 -15.39 -6.71
C LEU A 34 2.91 -15.36 -7.62
N SER A 35 4.04 -14.82 -7.17
CA SER A 35 5.31 -14.81 -7.92
C SER A 35 5.92 -16.20 -8.07
N SER A 36 5.51 -17.16 -7.25
CA SER A 36 5.92 -18.57 -7.38
C SER A 36 5.31 -19.27 -8.61
N TYR A 37 4.25 -18.70 -9.18
CA TYR A 37 3.60 -19.23 -10.38
C TYR A 37 4.26 -18.70 -11.64
N ASP A 38 4.33 -19.56 -12.67
CA ASP A 38 4.76 -19.16 -13.99
C ASP A 38 3.61 -18.51 -14.76
N TRP A 39 3.66 -17.18 -14.87
CA TRP A 39 2.68 -16.36 -15.57
C TRP A 39 2.84 -16.37 -17.10
N SER A 40 3.96 -16.90 -17.62
CA SER A 40 4.25 -16.89 -19.07
C SER A 40 3.50 -17.98 -19.84
N SER A 41 3.23 -19.10 -19.18
CA SER A 41 2.70 -20.31 -19.82
C SER A 41 1.19 -20.51 -19.62
N THR A 42 0.58 -19.82 -18.66
CA THR A 42 -0.82 -20.08 -18.24
C THR A 42 -1.68 -18.82 -18.22
N THR A 43 -2.98 -18.99 -18.44
CA THR A 43 -3.95 -17.89 -18.38
C THR A 43 -4.07 -17.36 -16.95
N THR A 44 -4.15 -16.03 -16.81
CA THR A 44 -4.24 -15.33 -15.52
C THR A 44 -5.39 -15.84 -14.65
N LEU A 45 -6.54 -16.15 -15.27
CA LEU A 45 -7.70 -16.73 -14.58
C LEU A 45 -7.41 -18.10 -13.95
N ASN A 46 -6.57 -18.92 -14.59
CA ASN A 46 -6.25 -20.25 -14.08
C ASN A 46 -5.34 -20.18 -12.85
N ILE A 47 -4.41 -19.23 -12.83
CA ILE A 47 -3.55 -18.96 -11.67
C ILE A 47 -4.39 -18.45 -10.50
N VAL A 48 -5.26 -17.47 -10.76
CA VAL A 48 -6.20 -16.95 -9.75
C VAL A 48 -7.10 -18.06 -9.20
N TRP A 49 -7.62 -18.92 -10.07
CA TRP A 49 -8.44 -20.06 -9.64
C TRP A 49 -7.64 -21.06 -8.79
N LYS A 50 -6.39 -21.33 -9.14
CA LYS A 50 -5.54 -22.27 -8.39
C LYS A 50 -5.23 -21.76 -6.98
N GLU A 51 -5.00 -20.47 -6.84
CA GLU A 51 -4.71 -19.83 -5.55
C GLU A 51 -5.96 -19.61 -4.69
N PHE A 52 -6.98 -18.96 -5.23
CA PHE A 52 -8.14 -18.53 -4.45
C PHE A 52 -9.32 -19.52 -4.51
N GLY A 53 -9.28 -20.50 -5.41
CA GLY A 53 -10.40 -21.42 -5.65
C GLY A 53 -10.79 -22.23 -4.42
N LYS A 54 -9.83 -22.65 -3.59
CA LYS A 54 -10.12 -23.39 -2.35
C LYS A 54 -10.93 -22.55 -1.36
N ASP A 55 -10.54 -21.29 -1.18
CA ASP A 55 -11.24 -20.35 -0.30
C ASP A 55 -12.63 -20.00 -0.84
N TYR A 56 -12.76 -19.86 -2.16
CA TYR A 56 -14.03 -19.59 -2.84
C TYR A 56 -15.01 -20.77 -2.74
N ILE A 57 -14.53 -22.00 -2.97
CA ILE A 57 -15.34 -23.22 -2.83
C ILE A 57 -15.81 -23.37 -1.37
N PHE A 58 -14.91 -23.14 -0.42
CA PHE A 58 -15.27 -23.21 1.00
C PHE A 58 -16.28 -22.13 1.41
N ALA A 59 -16.18 -20.92 0.87
CA ALA A 59 -17.21 -19.88 1.07
C ALA A 59 -18.56 -20.30 0.46
N SER A 60 -18.53 -20.79 -0.78
CA SER A 60 -19.71 -21.23 -1.52
C SER A 60 -20.42 -22.43 -0.88
N LEU A 61 -19.70 -23.27 -0.13
CA LEU A 61 -20.29 -24.38 0.63
C LEU A 61 -21.36 -23.92 1.63
N PHE A 62 -21.21 -22.74 2.22
CA PHE A 62 -22.20 -22.18 3.15
C PHE A 62 -23.49 -21.73 2.44
N LEU A 63 -23.50 -21.63 1.12
CA LEU A 63 -24.71 -21.27 0.38
C LEU A 63 -25.76 -22.40 0.38
N ILE A 64 -25.32 -23.65 0.47
CA ILE A 64 -26.19 -24.84 0.47
C ILE A 64 -27.16 -24.83 1.67
N PRO A 65 -26.69 -24.74 2.94
CA PRO A 65 -27.60 -24.66 4.09
C PRO A 65 -28.49 -23.41 4.08
N TYR A 66 -28.04 -22.32 3.47
CA TYR A 66 -28.87 -21.12 3.29
C TYR A 66 -30.07 -21.40 2.36
N PHE A 67 -29.87 -22.06 1.22
CA PHE A 67 -30.97 -22.43 0.34
C PHE A 67 -31.92 -23.46 0.98
N ILE A 68 -31.38 -24.44 1.69
CA ILE A 68 -32.19 -25.44 2.41
C ILE A 68 -33.11 -24.76 3.43
N THR A 69 -32.56 -23.84 4.24
CA THR A 69 -33.34 -23.11 5.24
C THR A 69 -34.36 -22.16 4.61
N CYS A 70 -34.02 -21.52 3.48
CA CYS A 70 -34.93 -20.67 2.73
C CYS A 70 -36.15 -21.43 2.15
N ILE A 71 -35.97 -22.69 1.74
CA ILE A 71 -37.07 -23.56 1.26
C ILE A 71 -37.86 -24.14 2.43
N ALA A 72 -37.20 -24.50 3.54
CA ALA A 72 -37.86 -25.09 4.70
C ALA A 72 -38.81 -24.11 5.40
N GLN A 73 -38.45 -22.83 5.50
CA GLN A 73 -39.24 -21.80 6.19
C GLN A 73 -40.69 -21.66 5.71
N PRO A 74 -40.99 -21.47 4.40
CA PRO A 74 -42.37 -21.38 3.93
C PRO A 74 -43.16 -22.67 4.13
N LEU A 75 -42.51 -23.85 4.06
CA LEU A 75 -43.17 -25.14 4.31
C LEU A 75 -43.56 -25.30 5.79
N LEU A 76 -42.66 -24.93 6.70
CA LEU A 76 -42.91 -24.98 8.14
C LEU A 76 -43.95 -23.96 8.58
N PHE A 77 -43.91 -22.76 8.00
CA PHE A 77 -44.92 -21.73 8.24
C PHE A 77 -46.30 -22.20 7.77
N ARG A 78 -46.38 -22.78 6.57
CA ARG A 78 -47.61 -23.37 6.04
C ARG A 78 -48.16 -24.48 6.95
N GLN A 79 -47.31 -25.37 7.45
CA GLN A 79 -47.72 -26.44 8.37
C GLN A 79 -48.25 -25.89 9.70
N THR A 80 -47.60 -24.85 10.23
CA THR A 80 -48.05 -24.17 11.45
C THR A 80 -49.43 -23.55 11.24
N LEU A 81 -49.65 -22.85 10.12
CA LEU A 81 -50.92 -22.19 9.80
C LEU A 81 -52.06 -23.21 9.64
N LEU A 82 -51.82 -24.32 8.95
CA LEU A 82 -52.81 -25.41 8.78
C LEU A 82 -53.18 -26.11 10.09
N ASN A 83 -52.27 -26.16 11.06
CA ASN A 83 -52.55 -26.71 12.39
C ASN A 83 -53.34 -25.73 13.26
N VAL A 84 -53.11 -24.44 13.13
CA VAL A 84 -53.88 -23.40 13.83
C VAL A 84 -55.32 -23.33 13.30
N MET A 85 -55.52 -23.52 11.99
CA MET A 85 -56.85 -23.52 11.39
C MET A 85 -57.69 -24.77 11.71
N ASN A 86 -57.06 -25.90 12.02
CA ASN A 86 -57.75 -27.15 12.36
C ASN A 86 -57.87 -27.29 13.88
N GLU A 87 -59.02 -26.90 14.42
CA GLU A 87 -59.32 -26.80 15.86
C GLU A 87 -59.20 -28.14 16.65
N TYR A 88 -59.12 -29.29 15.96
CA TYR A 88 -59.02 -30.63 16.56
C TYR A 88 -57.59 -31.21 16.68
N ARG A 89 -56.54 -30.50 16.26
CA ARG A 89 -55.15 -30.99 16.35
C ARG A 89 -54.47 -30.62 17.66
N SER A 90 -53.63 -31.53 18.17
CA SER A 90 -52.88 -31.36 19.41
C SER A 90 -52.00 -30.10 19.39
N HIS A 91 -52.17 -29.23 20.41
CA HIS A 91 -51.42 -27.96 20.55
C HIS A 91 -49.90 -28.14 20.62
N THR A 92 -49.42 -29.29 21.13
CA THR A 92 -47.98 -29.59 21.22
C THR A 92 -47.27 -29.56 19.88
N ILE A 93 -47.93 -30.01 18.81
CA ILE A 93 -47.35 -30.09 17.47
C ILE A 93 -47.09 -28.69 16.91
N SER A 94 -47.97 -27.72 17.18
CA SER A 94 -47.81 -26.33 16.74
C SER A 94 -46.62 -25.64 17.41
N TYR A 95 -46.38 -25.89 18.70
CA TYR A 95 -45.20 -25.36 19.40
C TYR A 95 -43.89 -25.92 18.83
N VAL A 96 -43.86 -27.21 18.45
CA VAL A 96 -42.68 -27.83 17.82
C VAL A 96 -42.34 -27.15 16.51
N TYR A 97 -43.33 -26.89 15.64
CA TYR A 97 -43.09 -26.19 14.38
C TYR A 97 -42.65 -24.74 14.57
N ALA A 98 -43.20 -24.03 15.57
CA ALA A 98 -42.78 -22.67 15.90
C ALA A 98 -41.31 -22.61 16.39
N ILE A 99 -40.89 -23.55 17.23
CA ILE A 99 -39.49 -23.67 17.68
C ILE A 99 -38.59 -23.99 16.49
N LEU A 100 -39.01 -24.91 15.62
CA LEU A 100 -38.22 -25.29 14.44
C LEU A 100 -38.07 -24.12 13.45
N LEU A 101 -39.11 -23.30 13.28
CA LEU A 101 -39.04 -22.05 12.52
C LEU A 101 -38.02 -21.09 13.12
N PHE A 102 -38.06 -20.87 14.43
CA PHE A 102 -37.11 -19.99 15.11
C PHE A 102 -35.65 -20.45 14.93
N VAL A 103 -35.40 -21.75 15.10
CA VAL A 103 -34.07 -22.36 14.88
C VAL A 103 -33.63 -22.20 13.42
N SER A 104 -34.53 -22.41 12.46
CA SER A 104 -34.22 -22.25 11.03
C SER A 104 -33.81 -20.82 10.66
N ILE A 105 -34.45 -19.81 11.26
CA ILE A 105 -34.14 -18.39 11.04
C ILE A 105 -32.75 -18.06 11.59
N ILE A 106 -32.43 -18.54 12.79
CA ILE A 106 -31.09 -18.33 13.39
C ILE A 106 -30.01 -18.98 12.51
N LEU A 107 -30.24 -20.22 12.08
CA LEU A 107 -29.28 -20.95 11.23
C LEU A 107 -29.08 -20.26 9.88
N GLN A 108 -30.15 -19.75 9.27
CA GLN A 108 -30.07 -18.97 8.04
C GLN A 108 -29.26 -17.69 8.26
N ALA A 109 -29.52 -16.95 9.35
CA ALA A 109 -28.84 -15.70 9.64
C ALA A 109 -27.33 -15.89 9.84
N LEU A 110 -26.92 -16.91 10.60
CA LEU A 110 -25.51 -17.24 10.83
C LEU A 110 -24.80 -17.65 9.54
N THR A 111 -25.43 -18.55 8.79
CA THR A 111 -24.89 -19.08 7.53
C THR A 111 -24.72 -17.98 6.49
N HIS A 112 -25.73 -17.11 6.34
CA HIS A 112 -25.70 -15.98 5.41
C HIS A 112 -24.63 -14.95 5.80
N ARG A 113 -24.52 -14.62 7.09
CA ARG A 113 -23.47 -13.71 7.60
C ARG A 113 -22.08 -14.25 7.28
N GLN A 114 -21.86 -15.54 7.50
CA GLN A 114 -20.59 -16.21 7.26
C GLN A 114 -20.24 -16.26 5.77
N ASN A 115 -21.22 -16.55 4.91
CA ASN A 115 -21.03 -16.58 3.47
C ASN A 115 -20.62 -15.20 2.94
N ILE A 116 -21.37 -14.14 3.28
CA ILE A 116 -21.06 -12.77 2.83
C ILE A 116 -19.69 -12.33 3.32
N PHE A 117 -19.37 -12.56 4.60
CA PHE A 117 -18.08 -12.15 5.15
C PHE A 117 -16.91 -12.83 4.44
N ARG A 118 -17.02 -14.15 4.19
CA ARG A 118 -15.98 -14.91 3.48
C ARG A 118 -15.87 -14.53 2.01
N ALA A 119 -17.00 -14.36 1.33
CA ALA A 119 -17.03 -13.92 -0.07
C ALA A 119 -16.40 -12.53 -0.25
N ALA A 120 -16.74 -11.56 0.62
CA ALA A 120 -16.15 -10.23 0.59
C ALA A 120 -14.64 -10.25 0.81
N ARG A 121 -14.15 -11.09 1.74
CA ARG A 121 -12.70 -11.27 1.99
C ARG A 121 -11.97 -11.82 0.76
N VAL A 122 -12.51 -12.85 0.12
CA VAL A 122 -11.93 -13.43 -1.09
C VAL A 122 -11.94 -12.42 -2.24
N ALA A 123 -13.02 -11.65 -2.39
CA ALA A 123 -13.12 -10.61 -3.42
C ALA A 123 -12.03 -9.53 -3.27
N ILE A 124 -11.77 -9.04 -2.05
CA ILE A 124 -10.70 -8.06 -1.78
C ILE A 124 -9.32 -8.64 -2.16
N ARG A 125 -9.06 -9.91 -1.82
CA ARG A 125 -7.79 -10.57 -2.17
C ARG A 125 -7.62 -10.69 -3.67
N ILE A 126 -8.67 -11.12 -4.39
CA ILE A 126 -8.66 -11.27 -5.84
C ILE A 126 -8.48 -9.91 -6.53
N LEU A 127 -9.01 -8.83 -5.96
CA LEU A 127 -8.84 -7.49 -6.52
C LEU A 127 -7.40 -6.96 -6.32
N ASN A 128 -6.86 -7.10 -5.10
CA ASN A 128 -5.54 -6.53 -4.77
C ASN A 128 -4.39 -7.33 -5.41
N ALA A 129 -4.56 -8.63 -5.60
CA ALA A 129 -3.58 -9.55 -6.19
C ALA A 129 -3.05 -9.11 -7.58
N PRO A 130 -3.89 -8.96 -8.62
CA PRO A 130 -3.45 -8.55 -9.95
C PRO A 130 -2.95 -7.11 -9.96
N THR A 131 -3.56 -6.20 -9.19
CA THR A 131 -3.11 -4.80 -9.10
C THR A 131 -1.67 -4.72 -8.61
N MET A 132 -1.30 -5.53 -7.61
CA MET A 132 0.07 -5.62 -7.12
C MET A 132 1.03 -6.11 -8.22
N ILE A 133 0.68 -7.19 -8.92
CA ILE A 133 1.52 -7.78 -9.97
C ILE A 133 1.72 -6.81 -11.13
N ILE A 134 0.62 -6.22 -11.63
CA ILE A 134 0.66 -5.21 -12.69
C ILE A 134 1.53 -4.03 -12.26
N TYR A 135 1.37 -3.56 -11.02
CA TYR A 135 2.17 -2.47 -10.49
C TYR A 135 3.67 -2.82 -10.49
N THR A 136 4.05 -4.02 -10.02
CA THR A 136 5.45 -4.45 -10.00
C THR A 136 6.05 -4.60 -11.39
N HIS A 137 5.31 -5.17 -12.35
CA HIS A 137 5.78 -5.31 -13.73
C HIS A 137 5.86 -3.96 -14.45
N ALA A 138 4.88 -3.08 -14.24
CA ALA A 138 4.91 -1.73 -14.79
C ALA A 138 6.10 -0.93 -14.24
N LEU A 139 6.38 -1.06 -12.94
CA LEU A 139 7.53 -0.42 -12.31
C LEU A 139 8.84 -1.01 -12.84
N SER A 140 8.97 -2.33 -12.95
CA SER A 140 10.19 -2.98 -13.44
C SER A 140 10.48 -2.65 -14.91
N LEU A 141 9.44 -2.58 -15.75
CA LEU A 141 9.60 -2.20 -17.16
C LEU A 141 10.03 -0.74 -17.31
N LYS A 142 9.43 0.16 -16.53
CA LYS A 142 9.81 1.59 -16.53
C LYS A 142 11.25 1.78 -16.02
N LEU A 143 11.63 1.06 -14.96
CA LEU A 143 13.01 1.09 -14.44
C LEU A 143 14.01 0.49 -15.45
N ALA A 144 13.66 -0.59 -16.15
CA ALA A 144 14.50 -1.17 -17.20
C ALA A 144 14.67 -0.20 -18.38
N SER A 145 13.60 0.46 -18.83
CA SER A 145 13.68 1.47 -19.90
C SER A 145 14.51 2.70 -19.50
N LEU A 146 14.53 3.04 -18.21
CA LEU A 146 15.38 4.11 -17.68
C LEU A 146 16.86 3.69 -17.58
N ALA A 147 17.14 2.40 -17.40
CA ALA A 147 18.50 1.87 -17.38
C ALA A 147 19.11 1.73 -18.79
N GLU A 148 18.27 1.62 -19.82
CA GLU A 148 18.68 1.59 -21.22
C GLU A 148 18.86 2.99 -21.84
N MET A 149 18.47 4.07 -21.15
CA MET A 149 18.70 5.44 -21.62
C MET A 149 20.19 5.80 -21.53
N ASP A 150 20.71 6.36 -22.63
CA ASP A 150 22.08 6.85 -22.71
C ASP A 150 22.36 7.91 -21.61
N PRO A 151 23.53 7.89 -20.93
CA PRO A 151 23.84 8.77 -19.80
C PRO A 151 23.68 10.26 -20.10
N ASP A 152 23.85 10.65 -21.36
CA ASP A 152 23.68 11.99 -21.92
C ASP A 152 22.21 12.41 -22.06
N GLN A 153 21.28 11.48 -22.28
CA GLN A 153 19.84 11.78 -22.23
C GLN A 153 19.30 11.85 -20.79
N VAL A 154 19.90 11.07 -19.87
CA VAL A 154 19.57 11.11 -18.43
C VAL A 154 19.96 12.47 -17.81
N MET A 155 21.02 13.11 -18.30
CA MET A 155 21.47 14.41 -17.79
C MET A 155 20.52 15.57 -18.12
N ASN A 156 19.74 15.45 -19.21
CA ASN A 156 18.72 16.43 -19.62
C ASN A 156 17.31 16.09 -19.07
N PHE A 157 17.08 14.82 -18.72
CA PHE A 157 15.88 14.38 -18.03
C PHE A 157 15.99 14.72 -16.54
N GLY A 158 15.88 16.01 -16.23
CA GLY A 158 15.85 16.52 -14.87
C GLY A 158 14.85 15.76 -13.99
N PHE A 159 15.14 15.75 -12.68
CA PHE A 159 14.36 15.15 -11.59
C PHE A 159 12.83 15.39 -11.66
N GLU A 160 12.40 16.41 -12.39
CA GLU A 160 11.01 16.82 -12.65
C GLU A 160 10.26 15.86 -13.58
N SER A 161 10.93 15.32 -14.61
CA SER A 161 10.34 14.44 -15.61
C SER A 161 9.98 13.06 -15.04
N ILE A 162 10.85 12.47 -14.21
CA ILE A 162 10.57 11.17 -13.57
C ILE A 162 9.30 11.25 -12.70
N GLY A 163 9.07 12.39 -12.06
CA GLY A 163 7.82 12.64 -11.31
C GLY A 163 6.58 12.84 -12.18
N ASP A 164 6.74 13.30 -13.42
CA ASP A 164 5.65 13.46 -14.39
C ASP A 164 5.30 12.14 -15.11
N PHE A 165 6.27 11.25 -15.32
CA PHE A 165 6.05 9.93 -15.94
C PHE A 165 5.50 8.86 -14.97
N ILE A 166 5.46 9.16 -13.67
CA ILE A 166 4.91 8.31 -12.62
C ILE A 166 3.45 8.77 -12.34
N MET A 167 2.57 8.54 -13.32
CA MET A 167 1.12 8.50 -13.06
C MET A 167 0.84 7.29 -12.14
N ILE A 168 0.47 7.56 -10.89
CA ILE A 168 0.03 6.55 -9.94
C ILE A 168 -1.50 6.59 -9.87
N GLY A 169 -2.16 5.70 -10.61
CA GLY A 169 -3.59 5.41 -10.47
C GLY A 169 -4.45 5.60 -11.74
N GLU A 170 -5.54 4.84 -11.82
CA GLU A 170 -6.51 4.82 -12.92
C GLU A 170 -7.30 6.14 -13.09
N ASN A 171 -7.21 7.07 -12.13
CA ASN A 171 -7.93 8.35 -12.13
C ASN A 171 -7.04 9.58 -12.37
N GLY A 172 -5.78 9.39 -12.78
CA GLY A 172 -4.89 10.52 -13.10
C GLY A 172 -4.53 11.43 -11.92
N ILE A 173 -4.48 10.87 -10.70
CA ILE A 173 -3.99 11.61 -9.53
C ILE A 173 -2.48 11.80 -9.71
N ILE A 174 -2.08 13.04 -9.99
CA ILE A 174 -0.68 13.44 -10.11
C ILE A 174 -0.09 13.48 -8.69
N LEU A 175 1.08 12.88 -8.51
CA LEU A 175 1.83 12.97 -7.25
C LEU A 175 2.03 14.43 -6.84
N SER A 176 1.91 14.73 -5.55
CA SER A 176 2.32 16.04 -5.02
C SER A 176 3.82 16.27 -5.28
N SER A 177 4.26 17.51 -5.41
CA SER A 177 5.66 17.84 -5.69
C SER A 177 6.66 17.20 -4.70
N GLY A 178 6.28 17.09 -3.42
CA GLY A 178 7.09 16.39 -2.42
C GLY A 178 7.13 14.87 -2.58
N GLN A 179 6.05 14.25 -3.04
CA GLN A 179 6.05 12.82 -3.37
C GLN A 179 6.86 12.53 -4.63
N LYS A 180 6.77 13.39 -5.66
CA LYS A 180 7.61 13.32 -6.86
C LYS A 180 9.09 13.37 -6.49
N ALA A 181 9.49 14.33 -5.65
CA ALA A 181 10.87 14.46 -5.18
C ALA A 181 11.37 13.20 -4.46
N ARG A 182 10.56 12.60 -3.58
CA ARG A 182 10.93 11.37 -2.85
C ARG A 182 11.09 10.16 -3.76
N VAL A 183 10.16 9.98 -4.71
CA VAL A 183 10.23 8.87 -5.67
C VAL A 183 11.42 9.05 -6.60
N SER A 184 11.65 10.26 -7.11
CA SER A 184 12.79 10.60 -7.96
C SER A 184 14.11 10.33 -7.23
N PHE A 185 14.24 10.76 -5.97
CA PHE A 185 15.40 10.47 -5.14
C PHE A 185 15.61 8.96 -4.91
N ALA A 186 14.55 8.20 -4.63
CA ALA A 186 14.64 6.74 -4.48
C ALA A 186 15.11 6.06 -5.78
N CYS A 187 14.62 6.50 -6.94
CA CYS A 187 15.07 6.03 -8.25
C CYS A 187 16.56 6.33 -8.48
N THR A 188 17.01 7.55 -8.12
CA THR A 188 18.42 7.92 -8.19
C THR A 188 19.28 6.98 -7.35
N LEU A 189 18.90 6.71 -6.10
CA LEU A 189 19.62 5.77 -5.23
C LEU A 189 19.68 4.36 -5.82
N HIS A 190 18.60 3.90 -6.46
CA HIS A 190 18.53 2.57 -7.08
C HIS A 190 19.45 2.42 -8.30
N ALA A 191 19.70 3.49 -9.05
CA ALA A 191 20.51 3.47 -10.27
C ALA A 191 21.98 3.05 -10.05
N ASN A 192 22.48 3.09 -8.81
CA ASN A 192 23.82 2.63 -8.41
C ASN A 192 24.99 3.14 -9.30
N VAL A 193 24.93 4.41 -9.71
CA VAL A 193 25.95 5.03 -10.56
C VAL A 193 27.23 5.38 -9.79
N ALA A 194 28.32 5.73 -10.46
CA ALA A 194 29.57 6.13 -9.81
C ALA A 194 29.54 7.56 -9.26
N ILE A 195 28.81 8.46 -9.93
CA ILE A 195 28.74 9.89 -9.64
C ILE A 195 27.27 10.29 -9.51
N TYR A 196 26.93 10.97 -8.41
CA TYR A 196 25.60 11.48 -8.11
C TYR A 196 25.62 13.01 -8.13
N LEU A 197 24.73 13.60 -8.92
CA LEU A 197 24.45 15.04 -8.93
C LEU A 197 23.08 15.25 -8.28
N LEU A 198 23.06 15.95 -7.16
CA LEU A 198 21.88 16.14 -6.33
C LEU A 198 21.57 17.63 -6.23
N ASP A 199 20.51 18.08 -6.91
CA ASP A 199 20.10 19.49 -6.90
C ASP A 199 19.05 19.77 -5.81
N ASP A 200 19.50 20.28 -4.67
CA ASP A 200 18.74 20.54 -3.44
C ASP A 200 17.66 19.47 -3.09
N PRO A 201 18.04 18.18 -3.02
CA PRO A 201 17.09 17.05 -2.92
C PRO A 201 16.28 17.01 -1.62
N LEU A 202 16.67 17.79 -0.61
CA LEU A 202 16.07 17.80 0.73
C LEU A 202 15.15 19.00 0.97
N SER A 203 15.01 19.92 0.00
CA SER A 203 14.24 21.17 0.12
C SER A 203 12.74 20.95 0.32
N VAL A 204 12.17 19.92 -0.32
CA VAL A 204 10.72 19.62 -0.29
C VAL A 204 10.36 18.64 0.84
N VAL A 205 11.31 18.34 1.73
CA VAL A 205 11.16 17.35 2.80
C VAL A 205 11.27 18.02 4.16
N ASP A 206 10.41 17.64 5.11
CA ASP A 206 10.46 18.16 6.47
C ASP A 206 11.84 17.94 7.10
N HIS A 207 12.30 18.91 7.89
CA HIS A 207 13.63 18.94 8.51
C HIS A 207 14.05 17.61 9.17
N ARG A 208 13.16 16.98 9.97
CA ARG A 208 13.45 15.70 10.64
C ARG A 208 13.68 14.55 9.64
N VAL A 209 12.88 14.52 8.57
CA VAL A 209 12.97 13.47 7.54
C VAL A 209 14.19 13.74 6.65
N ALA A 210 14.47 15.01 6.32
CA ALA A 210 15.65 15.41 5.59
C ALA A 210 16.94 14.97 6.29
N GLN A 211 17.01 15.14 7.62
CA GLN A 211 18.14 14.67 8.42
C GLN A 211 18.30 13.14 8.35
N GLN A 212 17.22 12.39 8.49
CA GLN A 212 17.26 10.92 8.37
C GLN A 212 17.69 10.45 6.98
N ILE A 213 17.22 11.12 5.92
CA ILE A 213 17.64 10.83 4.54
C ILE A 213 19.12 11.15 4.36
N TYR A 214 19.58 12.29 4.89
CA TYR A 214 20.98 12.66 4.80
C TYR A 214 21.87 11.62 5.48
N GLU A 215 21.61 11.30 6.75
CA GLU A 215 22.41 10.35 7.54
C GLU A 215 22.47 8.94 6.91
N ARG A 216 21.34 8.45 6.38
CA ARG A 216 21.21 7.09 5.82
C ARG A 216 21.57 6.96 4.35
N CYS A 217 21.45 8.03 3.56
CA CYS A 217 21.62 7.93 2.11
C CYS A 217 22.81 8.72 1.60
N ILE A 218 22.90 10.02 1.93
CA ILE A 218 23.85 10.96 1.30
C ILE A 218 25.15 11.08 2.11
N GLY A 219 25.05 10.99 3.42
CA GLY A 219 26.14 11.16 4.37
C GLY A 219 27.20 10.06 4.29
N PRO A 220 28.22 10.13 5.17
CA PRO A 220 29.41 9.29 5.09
C PRO A 220 29.21 7.83 5.53
N CYS A 221 28.02 7.43 6.01
CA CYS A 221 27.86 6.20 6.78
C CYS A 221 27.25 5.02 6.01
N GLU A 222 26.27 5.23 5.13
CA GLU A 222 25.42 4.12 4.62
C GLU A 222 25.42 4.01 3.09
N LEU A 223 24.40 4.52 2.40
CA LEU A 223 24.08 4.06 1.04
C LEU A 223 25.06 4.54 -0.05
N LEU A 224 25.38 5.84 -0.05
CA LEU A 224 26.24 6.45 -1.08
C LEU A 224 27.69 6.64 -0.64
N LYS A 225 28.10 6.04 0.47
CA LYS A 225 29.43 6.23 1.11
C LYS A 225 30.60 6.15 0.12
N ASN A 226 30.62 5.13 -0.73
CA ASN A 226 31.70 4.84 -1.68
C ASN A 226 31.49 5.45 -3.08
N LYS A 227 30.56 6.40 -3.22
CA LYS A 227 30.22 7.05 -4.49
C LYS A 227 30.61 8.52 -4.45
N THR A 228 30.89 9.11 -5.62
CA THR A 228 31.12 10.55 -5.72
C THR A 228 29.78 11.27 -5.65
N ARG A 229 29.66 12.29 -4.79
CA ARG A 229 28.41 13.01 -4.53
C ARG A 229 28.65 14.50 -4.69
N LEU A 230 27.96 15.14 -5.63
CA LEU A 230 27.87 16.59 -5.75
C LEU A 230 26.48 17.00 -5.25
N LEU A 231 26.43 17.68 -4.10
CA LEU A 231 25.20 18.14 -3.48
C LEU A 231 25.16 19.67 -3.55
N THR A 232 24.17 20.22 -4.24
CA THR A 232 23.80 21.63 -4.07
C THR A 232 22.74 21.69 -2.97
N THR A 233 22.85 22.64 -2.05
CA THR A 233 21.81 22.86 -1.05
C THR A 233 21.91 24.25 -0.46
N HIS A 234 20.77 24.81 -0.09
CA HIS A 234 20.70 26.05 0.70
C HIS A 234 20.79 25.79 2.22
N GLN A 235 20.71 24.51 2.65
CA GLN A 235 20.66 24.16 4.07
C GLN A 235 22.07 23.94 4.63
N ALA A 236 22.58 24.93 5.36
CA ALA A 236 23.94 24.92 5.91
C ALA A 236 24.26 23.76 6.89
N GLN A 237 23.22 23.14 7.46
CA GLN A 237 23.35 22.04 8.41
C GLN A 237 24.02 20.78 7.85
N PHE A 238 24.00 20.59 6.53
CA PHE A 238 24.58 19.43 5.86
C PHE A 238 26.01 19.67 5.37
N LEU A 239 26.55 20.89 5.57
CA LEU A 239 27.88 21.27 5.09
C LEU A 239 29.01 20.74 5.98
N SER A 240 28.75 20.52 7.27
CA SER A 240 29.76 20.08 8.25
C SER A 240 30.41 18.75 7.89
N GLU A 241 29.65 17.84 7.27
CA GLU A 241 30.11 16.50 6.92
C GLU A 241 30.64 16.38 5.48
N SER A 242 30.74 17.50 4.76
CA SER A 242 31.19 17.52 3.36
C SER A 242 32.71 17.56 3.24
N ASN A 243 33.26 16.80 2.28
CA ASN A 243 34.71 16.80 2.02
C ASN A 243 35.20 18.14 1.45
N GLN A 244 34.35 18.82 0.68
CA GLN A 244 34.67 20.08 0.03
C GLN A 244 33.41 20.93 -0.10
N ILE A 245 33.56 22.23 0.17
CA ILE A 245 32.47 23.20 0.04
C ILE A 245 32.85 24.23 -1.02
N ILE A 246 31.94 24.46 -1.96
CA ILE A 246 32.07 25.48 -2.99
C ILE A 246 30.89 26.45 -2.83
N PHE A 247 31.22 27.72 -2.58
CA PHE A 247 30.24 28.80 -2.56
C PHE A 247 30.12 29.41 -3.95
N LEU A 248 28.91 29.35 -4.51
CA LEU A 248 28.54 30.00 -5.76
C LEU A 248 27.78 31.30 -5.46
N SER A 249 28.19 32.40 -6.09
CA SER A 249 27.55 33.71 -6.00
C SER A 249 27.55 34.36 -7.39
N HIS A 250 26.38 34.81 -7.85
CA HIS A 250 26.22 35.50 -9.15
C HIS A 250 26.80 34.71 -10.35
N GLY A 251 26.66 33.37 -10.34
CA GLY A 251 27.20 32.51 -11.40
C GLY A 251 28.71 32.31 -11.38
N HIS A 252 29.41 32.87 -10.38
CA HIS A 252 30.84 32.69 -10.17
C HIS A 252 31.12 31.89 -8.89
N ILE A 253 32.22 31.16 -8.88
CA ILE A 253 32.73 30.52 -7.68
C ILE A 253 33.36 31.62 -6.83
N ASP A 254 32.70 31.98 -5.74
CA ASP A 254 33.19 32.99 -4.81
C ASP A 254 34.32 32.39 -3.97
N LYS A 255 34.11 31.19 -3.41
CA LYS A 255 35.06 30.57 -2.46
C LYS A 255 35.01 29.05 -2.52
N GLN A 256 36.19 28.42 -2.41
CA GLN A 256 36.36 26.97 -2.21
C GLN A 256 37.08 26.76 -0.89
N SER A 257 36.53 25.93 0.00
CA SER A 257 37.15 25.62 1.30
C SER A 257 37.20 24.13 1.52
N CYS A 258 38.36 23.63 1.97
CA CYS A 258 38.51 22.33 2.61
C CYS A 258 38.35 22.57 4.12
N LEU A 259 37.21 22.16 4.68
CA LEU A 259 36.87 22.03 6.11
C LEU A 259 37.55 22.97 7.15
N ASN A 260 36.75 23.85 7.75
CA ASN A 260 36.87 24.24 9.17
C ASN A 260 35.52 24.79 9.68
N GLU A 261 34.82 24.04 10.53
CA GLU A 261 33.45 24.31 11.03
C GLU A 261 33.25 25.73 11.60
N ASN A 262 34.27 26.26 12.28
CA ASN A 262 34.18 27.56 12.95
C ASN A 262 34.09 28.75 11.98
N ASN A 263 34.55 28.59 10.74
CA ASN A 263 34.51 29.64 9.72
C ASN A 263 33.17 29.73 8.97
N ILE A 264 32.33 28.69 9.03
CA ILE A 264 31.11 28.60 8.22
C ILE A 264 29.96 29.39 8.88
N ARG A 265 29.79 29.24 10.20
CA ARG A 265 28.73 29.93 10.96
C ARG A 265 28.94 31.45 11.06
N GLU A 266 30.18 31.90 11.30
CA GLU A 266 30.49 33.34 11.32
C GLU A 266 30.31 34.02 9.95
N LYS A 267 30.42 33.27 8.84
CA LYS A 267 30.35 33.82 7.48
C LYS A 267 28.94 33.83 6.90
N LEU A 268 28.09 32.87 7.26
CA LEU A 268 26.67 32.89 6.89
C LEU A 268 25.91 34.06 7.55
N CYS A 269 26.27 34.42 8.79
CA CYS A 269 25.66 35.57 9.49
C CYS A 269 26.11 36.95 8.98
N LYS A 270 27.13 37.06 8.11
CA LYS A 270 27.57 38.35 7.55
C LYS A 270 26.91 38.71 6.21
N GLN A 271 26.04 37.86 5.68
CA GLN A 271 25.35 38.08 4.40
C GLN A 271 23.82 38.20 4.54
N SER A 272 23.27 38.24 5.76
CA SER A 272 21.88 38.62 6.04
C SER A 272 21.74 40.11 6.32
#